data_AF-H2JBZ6-F1
#
_entry.id   AF-H2JBZ6-F1
#
_cell.length_a   1.000
_cell.length_b   1.000
_cell.length_c   1.000
_cell.angle_alpha   90.00
_cell.angle_beta   90.00
_cell.angle_gamma   90.00
#
_symmetry.space_group_name_H-M   'P 1'
#
loop_
_entity.id
_entity.type
_entity.pdbx_description
1 polymer ?
#
loop_
_entity_poly.entity_id
_entity_poly.type
_entity_poly.pdbx_seq_one_letter_code
_entity_poly.pdbx_strand_id
1 'polypeptide(L)' 'MKVKELISVIVDKVNIYKTIGENFEDIYKGNTNDIPSNILEMKVRIIGASKKGVLDIQVF' A
#
# COMPACT_ATOMS: atom_id res chain seq x y z
N MET A 1 6.69 -10.55 1.75
CA MET A 1 5.41 -10.29 1.09
C MET A 1 5.53 -9.01 0.29
N LYS A 2 5.18 -9.04 -1.00
CA LYS A 2 5.16 -7.90 -1.93
C LYS A 2 3.78 -7.28 -1.99
N VAL A 3 3.70 -6.03 -2.41
CA VAL A 3 2.43 -5.30 -2.58
C VAL A 3 1.48 -6.06 -3.51
N LYS A 4 1.97 -6.62 -4.62
CA LYS A 4 1.16 -7.44 -5.56
C LYS A 4 0.48 -8.66 -4.93
N GLU A 5 1.06 -9.23 -3.87
CA GLU A 5 0.49 -10.42 -3.21
C GLU A 5 -0.70 -10.04 -2.32
N LEU A 6 -0.82 -8.76 -1.92
CA LEU A 6 -1.90 -8.25 -1.07
C LEU A 6 -3.08 -7.72 -1.85
N ILE A 7 -2.84 -7.14 -3.01
CA ILE A 7 -3.88 -6.55 -3.85
C ILE A 7 -4.85 -7.60 -4.38
N SER A 8 -4.45 -8.87 -4.39
CA SER A 8 -5.36 -9.98 -4.67
C SER A 8 -6.47 -10.14 -3.62
N VAL A 9 -6.35 -9.49 -2.46
CA VAL A 9 -7.40 -9.44 -1.42
C VAL A 9 -8.34 -8.27 -1.76
N ILE A 10 -9.64 -8.56 -1.80
CA ILE A 10 -10.73 -7.70 -2.30
C ILE A 10 -10.77 -6.34 -1.58
N VAL A 11 -10.00 -5.36 -2.04
CA VAL A 11 -10.09 -3.96 -1.64
C VAL A 11 -10.05 -3.04 -2.85
N ASP A 12 -10.98 -2.09 -2.87
CA ASP A 12 -11.10 -1.13 -3.97
C ASP A 12 -9.99 -0.08 -3.90
N LYS A 13 -9.63 0.35 -2.68
CA LYS A 13 -8.71 1.47 -2.46
C LYS A 13 -7.55 1.10 -1.56
N VAL A 14 -6.40 1.72 -1.83
CA VAL A 14 -5.17 1.53 -1.09
C VAL A 14 -4.45 2.85 -0.87
N ASN A 15 -3.85 3.00 0.30
CA ASN A 15 -2.85 4.02 0.59
C ASN A 15 -1.52 3.31 0.85
N ILE A 16 -0.49 3.67 0.10
CA ILE A 16 0.85 3.11 0.22
C ILE A 16 1.75 4.24 0.67
N TYR A 17 2.44 4.03 1.79
CA TYR A 17 3.34 5.02 2.36
C TYR A 17 4.64 4.37 2.83
N LYS A 18 5.68 5.19 2.95
CA LYS A 18 6.97 4.82 3.51
C LYS A 18 7.29 5.70 4.70
N THR A 19 7.94 5.12 5.70
CA THR A 19 8.36 5.86 6.89
C THR A 19 9.81 6.28 6.71
N ILE A 20 10.08 7.57 6.81
CA ILE A 20 11.42 8.16 6.70
C ILE A 20 11.70 8.89 8.01
N GLY A 21 12.45 8.24 8.90
CA GLY A 21 12.66 8.72 10.26
C GLY A 21 11.35 8.75 11.04
N GLU A 22 10.97 9.94 11.52
CA GLU A 22 9.72 10.17 12.25
C GLU A 22 8.55 10.61 11.34
N ASN A 23 8.81 10.82 10.05
CA ASN A 23 7.82 11.27 9.08
C ASN A 23 7.31 10.12 8.19
N PHE A 24 6.15 10.35 7.57
CA PHE A 24 5.57 9.47 6.57
C PHE A 24 5.54 10.17 5.21
N GLU A 25 5.96 9.46 4.18
CA GLU A 25 5.87 9.88 2.78
C GLU A 25 4.82 9.03 2.08
N ASP A 26 3.78 9.68 1.55
CA ASP A 26 2.74 9.03 0.75
C ASP A 26 3.29 8.72 -0.64
N ILE A 27 3.36 7.43 -0.98
CA ILE A 27 3.86 6.94 -2.27
C ILE A 27 2.71 6.83 -3.27
N TYR A 28 1.55 6.33 -2.81
CA TYR A 28 0.39 6.13 -3.67
C TYR A 28 -0.91 6.17 -2.87
N LYS A 29 -1.94 6.73 -3.48
CA LYS A 29 -3.29 6.76 -2.92
C LYS A 29 -4.30 6.68 -4.05
N GLY A 30 -5.03 5.56 -4.12
CA GLY A 30 -5.90 5.33 -5.26
C GLY A 30 -6.47 3.93 -5.29
N ASN A 31 -6.90 3.50 -6.48
CA ASN A 31 -7.44 2.16 -6.64
C ASN A 31 -6.32 1.13 -6.77
N THR A 32 -6.61 -0.08 -6.33
CA THR A 32 -5.68 -1.20 -6.41
C THR A 32 -5.27 -1.58 -7.83
N ASN A 33 -6.16 -1.42 -8.81
CA ASN A 33 -5.91 -1.72 -10.21
C ASN A 33 -4.98 -0.70 -10.90
N ASP A 34 -4.88 0.50 -10.34
CA ASP A 34 -4.14 1.62 -10.92
C ASP A 34 -2.75 1.80 -10.27
N ILE A 35 -2.30 0.83 -9.47
CA ILE A 35 -1.00 0.91 -8.79
C ILE A 35 0.14 0.71 -9.82
N PRO A 36 1.07 1.66 -9.94
CA PRO A 36 2.27 1.52 -10.76
C PRO A 36 3.07 0.24 -10.46
N SER A 37 3.58 -0.41 -11.50
CA SER A 37 4.30 -1.70 -11.38
C SER A 37 5.57 -1.64 -10.53
N ASN A 38 6.23 -0.48 -10.46
CA ASN A 38 7.36 -0.24 -9.57
C ASN A 38 6.98 -0.30 -8.08
N ILE A 39 5.73 0.04 -7.74
CA ILE A 39 5.22 0.00 -6.36
C ILE A 39 4.76 -1.41 -5.99
N LEU A 40 4.20 -2.15 -6.96
CA LEU A 40 3.78 -3.55 -6.80
C LEU A 40 4.90 -4.49 -6.35
N GLU A 41 6.14 -4.18 -6.75
CA GLU A 41 7.35 -4.95 -6.42
C GLU A 41 7.97 -4.54 -5.07
N MET A 42 7.46 -3.48 -4.42
CA MET A 42 7.96 -3.03 -3.12
C MET A 42 7.67 -4.07 -2.02
N LYS A 43 8.58 -4.17 -1.07
CA LYS A 43 8.42 -5.04 0.10
C LYS A 43 7.49 -4.40 1.10
N VAL A 44 6.49 -5.15 1.52
CA VAL A 44 5.52 -4.72 2.53
C VAL A 44 6.11 -4.97 3.91
N ARG A 45 5.94 -3.98 4.79
CA ARG A 45 6.33 -4.03 6.19
C ARG A 45 5.12 -4.25 7.09
N ILE A 46 4.09 -3.42 6.94
CA ILE A 46 2.88 -3.42 7.77
C ILE A 46 1.68 -3.24 6.86
N ILE A 47 0.57 -3.86 7.28
CA ILE A 47 -0.72 -3.78 6.63
C ILE A 47 -1.73 -3.37 7.70
N GLY A 48 -2.45 -2.28 7.47
CA GLY A 48 -3.52 -1.79 8.31
C GLY A 48 -4.79 -1.54 7.50
N ALA A 49 -5.92 -1.36 8.19
CA ALA A 49 -7.16 -0.94 7.56
C ALA A 49 -7.69 0.28 8.32
N SER A 50 -7.51 1.49 7.77
CA SER A 50 -8.07 2.70 8.38
C SER A 50 -9.58 2.81 8.22
N LYS A 51 -10.13 2.34 7.10
CA LYS A 51 -11.56 2.44 6.78
C LYS A 51 -12.05 1.21 6.02
N LYS A 52 -13.36 0.95 6.08
CA LYS A 52 -14.00 -0.12 5.33
C LYS A 52 -13.67 0.03 3.83
N GLY A 53 -13.01 -0.97 3.25
CA GLY A 53 -12.62 -1.00 1.84
C GLY A 53 -11.35 -0.19 1.49
N VAL A 54 -10.61 0.33 2.49
CA VAL A 54 -9.33 1.02 2.28
C VAL A 54 -8.23 0.29 3.05
N LEU A 55 -7.19 -0.11 2.33
CA LEU A 55 -6.02 -0.79 2.89
C LEU A 55 -4.84 0.19 2.99
N ASP A 56 -4.20 0.24 4.15
CA ASP A 56 -3.01 1.04 4.40
C ASP A 56 -1.79 0.13 4.40
N ILE A 57 -0.86 0.36 3.48
CA ILE A 57 0.31 -0.49 3.27
C ILE A 57 1.55 0.33 3.52
N GLN A 58 2.31 -0.06 4.54
CA GLN A 58 3.65 0.48 4.77
C GLN A 58 4.67 -0.35 3.99
N VAL A 59 5.51 0.32 3.21
CA VAL A 59 6.57 -0.32 2.41
C VAL A 59 7.98 0.11 2.86
N PHE A 60 8.99 -0.69 2.49
CA PHE A 60 10.41 -0.39 2.70
C PHE A 60 11.02 0.47 1.59
#